data_AF-H2AZR4-F1
#
_entry.id   AF-H2AZR4-F1
#
_cell.length_a   1.000
_cell.length_b   1.000
_cell.length_c   1.000
_cell.angle_alpha   90.00
_cell.angle_beta   90.00
_cell.angle_gamma   90.00
#
_symmetry.space_group_name_H-M   'P 1'
#
loop_
_entity.id
_entity.type
_entity.pdbx_description
1 polymer ?
#
loop_
_entity_poly.entity_id
_entity_poly.type
_entity_poly.pdbx_seq_one_letter_code
_entity_poly.pdbx_strand_id
1 'polypeptide(L)'
;MNHNKERQSNQQKEKEQRTKDRILRLKNASRTKLRDKIKALEVSVKTDPKRKQLLMQLQRDLEFMEQYDLGYEKQERNDNSLGKKSIFYDKDWNPDGIAPKGYRNIPHNPTTFVRKTRLTPQLSGLSNIKLPKV
;
A
#
# COMPACT_ATOMS: atom_id res chain seq x y z
N MET A 1 -44.24 1.95 -30.95
CA MET A 1 -43.60 1.09 -29.92
C MET A 1 -42.08 1.29 -29.76
N ASN A 2 -41.38 2.07 -30.61
CA ASN A 2 -39.90 2.19 -30.54
C ASN A 2 -39.36 3.20 -29.52
N HIS A 3 -40.08 4.28 -29.20
CA HIS A 3 -39.55 5.34 -28.32
C HIS A 3 -39.29 4.89 -26.88
N ASN A 4 -40.01 3.87 -26.39
CA ASN A 4 -39.84 3.40 -25.01
C ASN A 4 -38.58 2.54 -24.86
N LYS A 5 -38.25 1.73 -25.87
CA LYS A 5 -37.03 0.92 -25.91
C LYS A 5 -35.78 1.80 -26.02
N GLU A 6 -35.85 2.89 -26.78
CA GLU A 6 -34.75 3.83 -26.96
C GLU A 6 -34.46 4.63 -25.68
N ARG A 7 -35.51 5.09 -24.97
CA ARG A 7 -35.38 5.73 -23.64
C ARG A 7 -34.74 4.79 -22.62
N GLN A 8 -35.17 3.53 -22.56
CA GLN A 8 -34.58 2.53 -21.66
C GLN A 8 -33.10 2.26 -21.97
N SER A 9 -32.76 2.13 -23.27
CA SER A 9 -31.37 1.95 -23.72
C SER A 9 -30.48 3.15 -23.33
N ASN A 10 -30.95 4.37 -23.55
CA ASN A 10 -30.19 5.57 -23.19
C ASN A 10 -30.00 5.70 -21.67
N GLN A 11 -31.02 5.40 -20.87
CA GLN A 11 -30.90 5.37 -19.41
C GLN A 11 -29.87 4.33 -18.93
N GLN A 12 -29.80 3.18 -19.60
CA GLN A 12 -28.84 2.14 -19.26
C GLN A 12 -27.40 2.58 -19.57
N LYS A 13 -27.17 3.17 -20.74
CA LYS A 13 -25.86 3.72 -21.12
C LYS A 13 -25.38 4.79 -20.15
N GLU A 14 -26.27 5.69 -19.72
CA GLU A 14 -25.92 6.70 -18.72
C GLU A 14 -25.52 6.09 -17.37
N LYS A 15 -26.24 5.06 -16.91
CA LYS A 15 -25.90 4.35 -15.66
C LYS A 15 -24.53 3.68 -15.75
N GLU A 16 -24.24 3.04 -16.88
CA GLU A 16 -22.94 2.42 -17.14
C GLU A 16 -21.82 3.45 -17.14
N GLN A 17 -22.02 4.59 -17.80
CA GLN A 17 -21.03 5.66 -17.84
C GLN A 17 -20.73 6.21 -16.44
N ARG A 18 -21.78 6.51 -15.66
CA ARG A 18 -21.63 6.96 -14.26
C ARG A 18 -20.86 5.95 -13.40
N THR A 19 -21.09 4.66 -13.65
CA THR A 19 -20.39 3.59 -12.94
C THR A 19 -18.91 3.58 -13.31
N LYS A 20 -18.57 3.68 -14.60
CA LYS A 20 -17.18 3.76 -15.09
C LYS A 20 -16.44 4.96 -14.51
N ASP A 21 -17.08 6.13 -14.50
CA ASP A 21 -16.49 7.36 -13.95
C ASP A 21 -16.21 7.21 -12.44
N ARG A 22 -17.14 6.57 -11.72
CA ARG A 22 -16.99 6.28 -10.30
C ARG A 22 -15.84 5.31 -10.03
N ILE A 23 -15.74 4.24 -10.82
CA ILE A 23 -14.62 3.28 -10.75
C ILE A 23 -13.29 4.01 -10.95
N LEU A 24 -13.19 4.83 -12.01
CA LEU A 24 -11.97 5.58 -12.33
C LEU A 24 -11.53 6.48 -11.18
N ARG A 25 -12.48 7.20 -10.55
CA ARG A 25 -12.23 8.06 -9.40
C ARG A 25 -11.75 7.29 -8.17
N LEU A 26 -12.32 6.11 -7.91
CA LEU A 26 -12.10 5.35 -6.66
C LEU A 26 -10.98 4.31 -6.78
N LYS A 27 -10.54 3.95 -7.99
CA LYS A 27 -9.51 2.92 -8.23
C LYS A 27 -8.22 3.11 -7.44
N ASN A 28 -7.79 4.37 -7.28
CA ASN A 28 -6.55 4.72 -6.57
C ASN A 28 -6.83 5.36 -5.20
N ALA A 29 -8.05 5.28 -4.69
CA ALA A 29 -8.39 5.79 -3.37
C ALA A 29 -7.94 4.81 -2.27
N SER A 30 -7.56 5.36 -1.11
CA SER A 30 -7.22 4.56 0.07
C SER A 30 -8.48 4.27 0.87
N ARG A 31 -8.83 2.98 1.03
CA ARG A 31 -9.99 2.57 1.84
C ARG A 31 -9.86 3.00 3.30
N THR A 32 -8.66 2.87 3.87
CA THR A 32 -8.37 3.24 5.26
C THR A 32 -8.57 4.74 5.50
N LYS A 33 -7.99 5.60 4.65
CA LYS A 33 -8.21 7.05 4.76
C LYS A 33 -9.69 7.44 4.63
N LEU A 34 -10.45 6.72 3.80
CA LEU A 34 -11.88 6.97 3.64
C LEU A 34 -12.65 6.61 4.92
N ARG A 35 -12.36 5.44 5.54
CA ARG A 35 -12.91 5.02 6.83
C ARG A 35 -12.59 6.03 7.94
N ASP A 36 -11.35 6.51 8.02
CA ASP A 36 -10.94 7.51 9.01
C ASP A 36 -11.69 8.83 8.83
N LYS A 37 -11.89 9.25 7.57
CA LYS A 37 -12.64 10.46 7.25
C LYS A 37 -14.12 10.32 7.60
N ILE A 38 -14.72 9.14 7.39
CA ILE A 38 -16.08 8.82 7.81
C ILE A 38 -16.20 8.94 9.33
N LYS A 39 -15.32 8.29 10.10
CA LYS A 39 -15.31 8.37 11.57
C LYS A 39 -15.19 9.80 12.08
N ALA A 40 -14.26 10.58 11.52
CA ALA A 40 -14.08 11.98 11.89
C ALA A 40 -15.33 12.83 11.60
N LEU A 41 -16.00 12.57 10.47
CA LEU A 41 -17.23 13.26 10.11
C LEU A 41 -18.41 12.85 10.99
N GLU A 42 -18.55 11.58 11.35
CA GLU A 42 -19.61 11.09 12.25
C GLU A 42 -19.62 11.81 13.60
N VAL A 43 -18.44 12.07 14.18
CA VAL A 43 -18.29 12.85 15.42
C VAL A 43 -18.83 14.29 15.25
N SER A 44 -18.72 14.85 14.04
CA SER A 44 -18.99 16.26 13.73
C SER A 44 -20.32 16.53 13.01
N VAL A 45 -21.11 15.48 12.72
CA VAL A 45 -22.29 15.55 11.82
C VAL A 45 -23.51 16.16 12.48
N LYS A 46 -23.55 16.28 13.82
CA LYS A 46 -24.71 16.79 14.57
C LYS A 46 -25.08 18.25 14.26
N THR A 47 -24.21 19.02 13.59
CA THR A 47 -24.35 20.48 13.49
C THR A 47 -24.45 21.04 12.06
N ASP A 48 -24.24 20.26 10.99
CA ASP A 48 -24.20 20.81 9.61
C ASP A 48 -24.81 19.86 8.54
N PRO A 49 -25.86 20.27 7.81
CA PRO A 49 -26.48 19.47 6.76
C PRO A 49 -25.53 19.16 5.59
N LYS A 50 -24.57 20.03 5.28
CA LYS A 50 -23.56 19.76 4.22
C LYS A 50 -22.63 18.61 4.64
N ARG A 51 -22.26 18.55 5.92
CA ARG A 51 -21.46 17.45 6.46
C ARG A 51 -22.22 16.13 6.44
N LYS A 52 -23.53 16.16 6.70
CA LYS A 52 -24.40 14.98 6.60
C LYS A 52 -24.47 14.44 5.16
N GLN A 53 -24.61 15.32 4.17
CA GLN A 53 -24.56 14.92 2.76
C GLN A 53 -23.21 14.33 2.37
N LEU A 54 -22.11 14.95 2.80
CA LEU A 54 -20.76 14.45 2.56
C LEU A 54 -20.54 13.08 3.21
N LEU A 55 -21.02 12.88 4.44
CA LEU A 55 -20.94 11.58 5.13
C LEU A 55 -21.65 10.49 4.32
N MET A 56 -22.89 10.73 3.88
CA MET A 56 -23.64 9.79 3.05
C MET A 56 -22.97 9.51 1.70
N GLN A 57 -22.29 10.51 1.11
CA GLN A 57 -21.49 10.31 -0.11
C GLN A 57 -20.32 9.36 0.14
N LEU A 58 -19.56 9.59 1.22
CA LEU A 58 -18.38 8.79 1.55
C LEU A 58 -18.74 7.35 1.95
N GLN A 59 -19.83 7.16 2.71
CA GLN A 59 -20.35 5.83 3.04
C GLN A 59 -20.73 5.05 1.79
N ARG A 60 -21.46 5.66 0.85
CA ARG A 60 -21.76 5.03 -0.44
C ARG A 60 -20.51 4.71 -1.25
N ASP A 61 -19.50 5.59 -1.22
CA ASP A 61 -18.23 5.35 -1.91
C ASP A 61 -17.48 4.17 -1.30
N LEU A 62 -17.49 4.02 0.03
CA LEU A 62 -16.89 2.87 0.71
C LEU A 62 -17.58 1.56 0.30
N GLU A 63 -18.90 1.52 0.37
CA GLU A 63 -19.70 0.34 -0.01
C GLU A 63 -19.46 -0.05 -1.47
N PHE A 64 -19.40 0.94 -2.37
CA PHE A 64 -19.09 0.68 -3.78
C PHE A 64 -17.66 0.17 -3.98
N MET A 65 -16.69 0.69 -3.22
CA MET A 65 -15.33 0.19 -3.27
C MET A 65 -15.23 -1.26 -2.79
N GLU A 66 -16.01 -1.65 -1.78
CA GLU A 66 -16.07 -3.02 -1.27
C GLU A 66 -16.75 -3.96 -2.27
N GLN A 67 -17.86 -3.54 -2.88
CA GLN A 67 -18.59 -4.33 -3.88
C GLN A 67 -17.77 -4.62 -5.14
N TYR A 68 -16.97 -3.66 -5.61
CA TYR A 68 -16.20 -3.76 -6.86
C TYR A 68 -14.71 -4.05 -6.66
N ASP A 69 -14.32 -4.37 -5.43
CA ASP A 69 -12.92 -4.55 -5.01
C ASP A 69 -11.97 -3.44 -5.52
N LEU A 70 -12.34 -2.18 -5.28
CA LEU A 70 -11.60 -0.99 -5.74
C LEU A 70 -10.80 -0.33 -4.63
N GLY A 71 -9.76 0.39 -5.02
CA GLY A 71 -8.88 1.08 -4.09
C GLY A 71 -7.87 0.15 -3.44
N TYR A 72 -6.88 0.74 -2.79
CA TYR A 72 -5.93 -0.03 -2.00
C TYR A 72 -6.31 0.08 -0.53
N GLU A 73 -6.26 -1.05 0.18
CA GLU A 73 -6.00 -0.98 1.60
C GLU A 73 -4.55 -0.56 1.73
N LYS A 74 -4.33 0.59 2.37
CA LYS A 74 -3.02 0.80 2.98
C LYS A 74 -3.02 -0.22 4.11
N GLN A 75 -2.65 -1.47 3.81
CA GLN A 75 -2.15 -2.38 4.82
C GLN A 75 -1.21 -1.52 5.61
N GLU A 76 -1.51 -1.34 6.90
CA GLU A 76 -0.50 -0.81 7.81
C GLU A 76 0.72 -1.62 7.48
N ARG A 77 1.68 -0.94 6.87
CA ARG A 77 2.91 -1.55 6.44
C ARG A 77 3.59 -1.95 7.74
N ASN A 78 3.27 -3.16 8.17
CA ASN A 78 4.20 -4.05 8.78
C ASN A 78 5.29 -4.44 7.74
N ASP A 79 5.43 -3.74 6.60
CA ASP A 79 6.64 -3.65 5.75
C ASP A 79 7.85 -3.07 6.50
N ASN A 80 7.98 -3.31 7.81
CA ASN A 80 9.32 -3.35 8.34
C ASN A 80 10.11 -4.44 7.60
N SER A 81 9.55 -5.59 7.23
CA SER A 81 10.33 -6.62 6.52
C SER A 81 10.71 -6.18 5.09
N LEU A 82 11.89 -5.58 4.94
CA LEU A 82 12.52 -5.34 3.65
C LEU A 82 13.14 -6.61 3.06
N GLY A 83 13.11 -7.74 3.80
CA GLY A 83 13.67 -9.02 3.38
C GLY A 83 15.11 -8.84 2.92
N LYS A 84 15.49 -9.45 1.79
CA LYS A 84 16.80 -9.29 1.13
C LYS A 84 17.27 -7.86 0.89
N LYS A 85 16.35 -6.89 0.88
CA LYS A 85 16.68 -5.48 0.68
C LYS A 85 17.01 -4.79 2.00
N SER A 86 16.78 -5.39 3.16
CA SER A 86 17.15 -4.80 4.45
C SER A 86 18.66 -4.81 4.64
N ILE A 87 19.21 -3.75 5.24
CA ILE A 87 20.60 -3.79 5.77
C ILE A 87 20.77 -4.83 6.88
N PHE A 88 19.67 -5.26 7.51
CA PHE A 88 19.66 -6.27 8.57
C PHE A 88 19.43 -7.69 8.05
N TYR A 89 19.30 -7.88 6.73
CA TYR A 89 19.05 -9.19 6.14
C TYR A 89 20.25 -10.11 6.31
N ASP A 90 19.98 -11.30 6.79
CA ASP A 90 20.90 -12.42 6.75
C ASP A 90 20.15 -13.70 6.43
N LYS A 91 20.68 -14.52 5.52
CA LYS A 91 20.01 -15.74 5.07
C LYS A 91 19.81 -16.75 6.20
N ASP A 92 20.74 -16.82 7.15
CA ASP A 92 20.81 -17.91 8.11
C ASP A 92 20.16 -17.52 9.45
N TRP A 93 20.28 -16.25 9.87
CA TRP A 93 19.77 -15.81 11.18
C TRP A 93 18.71 -14.69 11.15
N ASN A 94 18.51 -13.99 10.02
CA ASN A 94 17.46 -12.96 9.89
C ASN A 94 16.90 -12.85 8.46
N PRO A 95 16.21 -13.91 7.98
CA PRO A 95 15.76 -14.00 6.58
C PRO A 95 14.72 -12.93 6.21
N ASP A 96 13.99 -12.42 7.19
CA ASP A 96 13.00 -11.36 7.01
C ASP A 96 13.63 -9.96 7.03
N GLY A 97 14.91 -9.87 7.38
CA GLY A 97 15.66 -8.63 7.50
C GLY A 97 15.00 -7.66 8.48
N ILE A 98 14.52 -8.17 9.61
CA ILE A 98 13.83 -7.39 10.64
C ILE A 98 14.84 -6.57 11.43
N ALA A 99 14.57 -5.26 11.59
CA ALA A 99 15.39 -4.38 12.40
C ALA A 99 15.22 -4.72 13.89
N PRO A 100 16.29 -4.62 14.70
CA PRO A 100 16.19 -4.71 16.15
C PRO A 100 15.24 -3.65 16.74
N LYS A 101 14.72 -3.92 17.94
CA LYS A 101 13.81 -3.00 18.64
C LYS A 101 14.45 -1.62 18.80
N GLY A 102 13.71 -0.57 18.44
CA GLY A 102 14.19 0.82 18.47
C GLY A 102 14.82 1.32 17.17
N TYR A 103 15.03 0.44 16.19
CA TYR A 103 15.53 0.79 14.87
C TYR A 103 14.48 0.61 13.79
N ARG A 104 14.65 1.30 12.66
CA ARG A 104 13.82 1.16 11.46
C ARG A 104 14.55 0.34 10.43
N ASN A 105 13.80 -0.43 9.65
CA ASN A 105 14.36 -1.13 8.51
C ASN A 105 14.68 -0.15 7.38
N ILE A 106 15.93 -0.21 6.91
CA ILE A 106 16.47 0.68 5.87
C ILE A 106 16.88 -0.19 4.68
N PRO A 107 16.54 0.21 3.44
CA PRO A 107 16.97 -0.51 2.27
C PRO A 107 18.49 -0.40 2.07
N HIS A 108 19.14 -1.53 1.79
CA HIS A 108 20.54 -1.60 1.40
C HIS A 108 20.72 -0.86 0.07
N ASN A 109 21.51 0.21 0.09
CA ASN A 109 21.85 0.95 -1.12
C ASN A 109 23.20 0.44 -1.69
N PRO A 110 23.18 -0.36 -2.78
CA PRO A 110 24.40 -0.92 -3.34
C PRO A 110 25.37 0.15 -3.88
N THR A 111 24.88 1.36 -4.20
CA THR A 111 25.72 2.46 -4.72
C THR A 111 26.60 3.11 -3.66
N THR A 112 26.17 3.10 -2.39
CA THR A 112 26.92 3.70 -1.27
C THR A 112 27.78 2.69 -0.52
N PHE A 113 27.47 1.39 -0.63
CA PHE A 113 28.20 0.30 0.02
C PHE A 113 29.18 -0.42 -0.93
N VAL A 114 29.69 0.28 -1.94
CA VAL A 114 30.78 -0.25 -2.77
C VAL A 114 32.05 -0.27 -1.92
N ARG A 115 32.58 -1.47 -1.63
CA ARG A 115 33.89 -1.61 -0.98
C ARG A 115 34.95 -0.96 -1.88
N LYS A 116 35.47 0.19 -1.47
CA LYS A 116 36.50 0.94 -2.23
C LYS A 116 37.82 0.17 -2.35
N THR A 117 38.08 -0.77 -1.44
CA THR A 117 39.31 -1.55 -1.38
C THR A 117 39.02 -3.03 -1.27
N ARG A 118 39.82 -3.85 -1.96
CA ARG A 118 39.84 -5.30 -1.72
C ARG A 118 40.45 -5.53 -0.35
N LEU A 119 39.64 -6.00 0.59
CA LEU A 119 40.13 -6.42 1.89
C LEU A 119 40.81 -7.78 1.73
N THR A 120 42.09 -7.86 2.08
CA THR A 120 42.76 -9.14 2.32
C THR A 120 42.25 -9.69 3.65
N PRO A 121 41.67 -10.91 3.69
CA PRO A 121 41.29 -11.53 4.94
C PRO A 121 42.54 -11.67 5.82
N GLN A 122 42.61 -10.91 6.91
CA GLN A 122 43.66 -11.13 7.91
C GLN A 122 43.18 -12.23 8.84
N LEU A 123 43.79 -13.40 8.70
CA LEU A 123 43.51 -14.57 9.51
C LEU A 123 44.21 -14.54 10.89
N SER A 124 44.74 -13.39 11.32
CA SER A 124 45.37 -13.16 12.64
C SER A 124 46.22 -14.34 13.16
N GLY A 125 47.13 -14.86 12.32
CA GLY A 125 48.01 -15.98 12.68
C GLY A 125 47.52 -17.37 12.26
N LEU A 126 46.31 -17.50 11.71
CA LEU A 126 45.76 -18.77 11.19
C LEU A 126 46.11 -18.98 9.70
N SER A 127 47.39 -18.83 9.35
CA SER A 127 47.89 -18.97 7.97
C SER A 127 47.70 -20.37 7.37
N ASN A 128 47.45 -21.38 8.20
CA ASN A 128 47.38 -22.79 7.78
C ASN A 128 45.96 -23.24 7.41
N ILE A 129 44.96 -22.38 7.58
CA ILE A 129 43.58 -22.71 7.24
C ILE A 129 43.34 -22.37 5.78
N LYS A 130 43.05 -23.41 4.97
CA LYS A 130 42.66 -23.22 3.56
C LYS A 130 41.31 -22.51 3.51
N LEU A 131 41.29 -21.30 2.95
CA LEU A 131 40.04 -20.60 2.69
C LEU A 131 39.21 -21.38 1.64
N PRO A 132 37.89 -21.50 1.84
CA PRO A 132 37.03 -22.10 0.82
C PRO A 132 37.09 -21.27 -0.47
N LYS A 133 37.12 -21.97 -1.60
CA LYS A 133 37.05 -21.32 -2.92
C LYS A 133 35.64 -20.78 -3.11
N VAL A 134 35.55 -19.50 -3.43
CA VAL A 134 34.30 -18.79 -3.77
C VAL A 134 33.77 -19.29 -5.12
#